data_AF-A0A7Y8GLV1-F1
#
_entry.id   AF-A0A7Y8GLV1-F1
#
_cell.length_a   1.000
_cell.length_b   1.000
_cell.length_c   1.000
_cell.angle_alpha   90.00
_cell.angle_beta   90.00
_cell.angle_gamma   90.00
#
_symmetry.space_group_name_H-M   'P 1'
#
loop_
_entity.id
_entity.type
_entity.pdbx_description
1 polymer ?
#
loop_
_entity_poly.entity_id
_entity_poly.type
_entity_poly.pdbx_seq_one_letter_code
_entity_poly.pdbx_strand_id
1 'polypeptide(L)'
;MRTHSMIARTLLSSAVMLALFVPDASADIIGPGNTRTVGPGSPIVSWVLQQDSTLNVLAGGATSYIQAQAGSTVNLQGATVTGDDTTVRDAIALVDSRANIVDSTISSATRSAISLGYAAGTPDPGSRADIRGGTITGAGEGAISLSGNSTLTLAGTTVRGVGTGPYGGNAVWSFGGVVEVAEGSTLIGDQSGIFVGMSDAGTLVPDAGTVLVDASSVEGIASSAIVVQTLPSSARQDVSILVRNGSVLKGGDGNLLLVRNAFTAGDASVANFQVESSVLNGNVVAEDMAEAHVTLLNGGRINGRFDNVTTATIGDGGHWQLTGDSDVGQLALGPGGVVALGDGTAFNTLTITGDYTGSGGTLLFNTVLGDDTAASDKL
;
A
#
# COMPACT_ATOMS: atom_id res chain seq x y z
N MET A 1 7.46 44.77 32.16
CA MET A 1 8.59 43.86 31.82
C MET A 1 8.31 42.54 32.52
N ARG A 2 8.07 41.40 31.88
CA ARG A 2 8.24 40.95 30.49
C ARG A 2 6.99 40.15 30.10
N THR A 3 6.52 40.40 28.90
CA THR A 3 5.44 39.69 28.20
C THR A 3 5.96 38.35 27.68
N HIS A 4 5.25 37.26 27.93
CA HIS A 4 5.52 35.98 27.26
C HIS A 4 4.85 36.00 25.88
N SER A 5 5.71 36.00 24.87
CA SER A 5 5.39 35.97 23.44
C SER A 5 4.97 34.59 22.99
N MET A 6 3.97 34.59 22.11
CA MET A 6 3.42 33.52 21.27
C MET A 6 4.40 32.41 20.86
N ILE A 7 3.95 31.16 20.99
CA ILE A 7 4.21 30.12 19.99
C ILE A 7 2.84 29.66 19.50
N ALA A 8 2.41 30.25 18.38
CA ALA A 8 1.33 29.71 17.57
C ALA A 8 1.83 28.38 16.99
N ARG A 9 1.31 27.26 17.52
CA ARG A 9 1.45 25.96 16.86
C ARG A 9 0.45 25.93 15.72
N THR A 10 0.95 26.18 14.53
CA THR A 10 0.31 25.88 13.25
C THR A 10 -0.04 24.39 13.24
N LEU A 11 -1.29 24.04 13.56
CA LEU A 11 -1.78 22.69 13.36
C LEU A 11 -2.01 22.52 11.85
N LEU A 12 -1.16 21.69 11.27
CA LEU A 12 -1.21 21.19 9.91
C LEU A 12 -2.58 20.54 9.66
N SER A 13 -3.07 20.78 8.45
CA SER A 13 -4.32 20.35 7.84
C SER A 13 -4.76 18.91 8.13
N SER A 14 -6.02 18.75 8.52
CA SER A 14 -6.79 17.51 8.35
C SER A 14 -6.84 17.15 6.86
N ALA A 15 -6.29 15.99 6.49
CA ALA A 15 -6.42 15.46 5.13
C ALA A 15 -7.79 14.79 4.96
N VAL A 16 -8.85 15.61 4.87
CA VAL A 16 -9.97 15.21 4.02
C VAL A 16 -9.38 15.25 2.62
N MET A 17 -9.28 14.10 1.93
CA MET A 17 -9.02 14.10 0.49
C MET A 17 -10.28 14.59 -0.22
N LEU A 18 -10.64 15.84 0.05
CA LEU A 18 -11.67 16.58 -0.64
C LEU A 18 -11.03 16.92 -1.97
N ALA A 19 -11.35 16.12 -3.00
CA ALA A 19 -11.07 16.52 -4.36
C ALA A 19 -11.84 17.83 -4.59
N LEU A 20 -11.15 18.97 -4.42
CA LEU A 20 -11.72 20.28 -4.67
C LEU A 20 -12.20 20.31 -6.12
N PHE A 21 -13.50 20.36 -6.32
CA PHE A 21 -14.12 20.61 -7.61
C PHE A 21 -13.81 22.04 -8.03
N VAL A 22 -12.65 22.23 -8.64
CA VAL A 22 -12.33 23.45 -9.37
C VAL A 22 -12.52 23.09 -10.84
N PRO A 23 -13.70 23.36 -11.42
CA PRO A 23 -13.90 23.15 -12.84
C PRO A 23 -12.85 23.97 -13.56
N ASP A 24 -12.06 23.30 -14.41
CA ASP A 24 -11.20 24.01 -15.33
C ASP A 24 -12.10 24.70 -16.36
N ALA A 25 -11.90 26.01 -16.57
CA ALA A 25 -12.69 26.78 -17.53
C ALA A 25 -12.49 26.28 -18.98
N SER A 26 -11.46 25.45 -19.23
CA SER A 26 -11.19 24.77 -20.50
C SER A 26 -11.62 23.30 -20.57
N ALA A 27 -12.22 22.71 -19.53
CA ALA A 27 -12.65 21.31 -19.60
C ALA A 27 -14.02 21.15 -20.28
N ASP A 28 -14.14 20.13 -21.12
CA ASP A 28 -15.42 19.73 -21.69
C ASP A 28 -16.26 19.02 -20.60
N ILE A 29 -17.53 19.40 -20.50
CA ILE A 29 -18.45 18.87 -19.50
C ILE A 29 -19.36 17.81 -20.16
N ILE A 30 -19.41 16.63 -19.55
CA ILE A 30 -20.42 15.61 -19.86
C ILE A 30 -21.54 15.78 -18.82
N GLY A 31 -22.67 16.32 -19.28
CA GLY A 31 -23.82 16.55 -18.41
C GLY A 31 -24.44 15.25 -17.86
N PRO A 32 -25.32 15.33 -16.85
CA PRO A 32 -25.87 14.17 -16.15
C PRO A 32 -26.45 13.10 -17.07
N GLY A 33 -26.09 11.84 -16.82
CA GLY A 33 -26.55 10.67 -17.58
C GLY A 33 -26.07 10.59 -19.04
N ASN A 34 -25.32 11.58 -19.53
CA ASN A 34 -24.85 11.58 -20.92
C ASN A 34 -23.60 10.73 -21.08
N THR A 35 -23.36 10.30 -22.33
CA THR A 35 -22.16 9.57 -22.72
C THR A 35 -21.38 10.33 -23.77
N ARG A 36 -20.06 10.39 -23.62
CA ARG A 36 -19.13 10.89 -24.65
C ARG A 36 -18.14 9.81 -25.05
N THR A 37 -17.76 9.81 -26.32
CA THR A 37 -16.72 8.92 -26.85
C THR A 37 -15.60 9.74 -27.48
N VAL A 38 -14.37 9.40 -27.14
CA VAL A 38 -13.13 9.97 -27.68
C VAL A 38 -12.41 8.86 -28.43
N GLY A 39 -12.14 9.08 -29.72
CA GLY A 39 -11.40 8.15 -30.57
C GLY A 39 -10.10 8.76 -31.10
N PRO A 40 -9.31 7.99 -31.88
CA PRO A 40 -8.10 8.49 -32.52
C PRO A 40 -8.32 9.79 -33.30
N GLY A 41 -7.40 10.74 -33.15
CA GLY A 41 -7.45 12.04 -33.83
C GLY A 41 -8.47 13.03 -33.26
N SER A 42 -9.20 12.67 -32.20
CA SER A 42 -10.01 13.64 -31.46
C SER A 42 -9.11 14.68 -30.79
N PRO A 43 -9.58 15.94 -30.62
CA PRO A 43 -8.84 16.92 -29.86
C PRO A 43 -8.54 16.43 -28.43
N ILE A 44 -7.31 16.67 -27.97
CA ILE A 44 -6.91 16.39 -26.60
C ILE A 44 -7.44 17.54 -25.73
N VAL A 45 -8.42 17.23 -24.88
CA VAL A 45 -9.05 18.17 -23.95
C VAL A 45 -9.16 17.52 -22.57
N SER A 46 -9.49 18.31 -21.55
CA SER A 46 -9.83 17.81 -20.22
C SER A 46 -11.32 17.49 -20.13
N TRP A 47 -11.73 16.54 -19.28
CA TRP A 47 -13.12 16.14 -19.10
C TRP A 47 -13.60 16.29 -17.67
N VAL A 48 -14.82 16.79 -17.52
CA VAL A 48 -15.58 16.78 -16.26
C VAL A 48 -16.87 16.01 -16.47
N LEU A 49 -16.99 14.87 -15.79
CA LEU A 49 -18.16 14.00 -15.79
C LEU A 49 -19.08 14.37 -14.63
N GLN A 50 -20.34 14.67 -14.93
CA GLN A 50 -21.37 14.97 -13.93
C GLN A 50 -22.34 13.79 -13.78
N GLN A 51 -22.86 13.60 -12.57
CA GLN A 51 -23.89 12.63 -12.16
C GLN A 51 -24.24 11.53 -13.18
N ASP A 52 -23.78 10.30 -12.92
CA ASP A 52 -24.08 9.10 -13.71
C ASP A 52 -23.70 9.22 -15.20
N SER A 53 -22.78 10.13 -15.56
CA SER A 53 -22.29 10.26 -16.94
C SER A 53 -21.17 9.27 -17.25
N THR A 54 -20.92 9.07 -18.55
CA THR A 54 -19.91 8.12 -19.02
C THR A 54 -18.96 8.76 -20.03
N LEU A 55 -17.66 8.56 -19.83
CA LEU A 55 -16.62 8.86 -20.83
C LEU A 55 -16.00 7.55 -21.34
N ASN A 56 -16.06 7.33 -22.64
CA ASN A 56 -15.36 6.24 -23.32
C ASN A 56 -14.18 6.80 -24.11
N VAL A 57 -12.95 6.41 -23.77
CA VAL A 57 -11.77 6.70 -24.58
C VAL A 57 -11.33 5.40 -25.23
N LEU A 58 -11.50 5.33 -26.55
CA LEU A 58 -11.21 4.15 -27.36
C LEU A 58 -9.71 4.05 -27.69
N ALA A 59 -9.31 2.90 -28.24
CA ALA A 59 -7.92 2.63 -28.58
C ALA A 59 -7.33 3.70 -29.49
N GLY A 60 -6.18 4.25 -29.11
CA GLY A 60 -5.51 5.37 -29.78
C GLY A 60 -6.13 6.75 -29.52
N GLY A 61 -7.20 6.83 -28.72
CA GLY A 61 -7.73 8.08 -28.18
C GLY A 61 -6.80 8.63 -27.10
N ALA A 62 -6.70 9.96 -27.04
CA ALA A 62 -5.89 10.66 -26.06
C ALA A 62 -6.68 11.80 -25.41
N THR A 63 -6.42 12.03 -24.13
CA THR A 63 -7.07 13.07 -23.35
C THR A 63 -6.10 13.65 -22.30
N SER A 64 -6.44 14.82 -21.78
CA SER A 64 -5.78 15.41 -20.62
C SER A 64 -6.44 14.92 -19.33
N TYR A 65 -6.51 15.78 -18.31
CA TYR A 65 -7.19 15.55 -17.04
C TYR A 65 -8.63 15.02 -17.18
N ILE A 66 -9.02 14.05 -16.35
CA ILE A 66 -10.38 13.55 -16.20
C ILE A 66 -10.83 13.71 -14.75
N GLN A 67 -11.96 14.40 -14.54
CA GLN A 67 -12.66 14.43 -13.26
C GLN A 67 -13.99 13.70 -13.38
N ALA A 68 -14.24 12.71 -12.52
CA ALA A 68 -15.52 12.02 -12.45
C ALA A 68 -16.10 12.08 -11.04
N GLN A 69 -17.39 12.40 -10.97
CA GLN A 69 -18.11 12.53 -9.71
C GLN A 69 -19.51 11.92 -9.77
N ALA A 70 -20.06 11.58 -8.61
CA ALA A 70 -21.46 11.22 -8.41
C ALA A 70 -21.93 10.06 -9.32
N GLY A 71 -21.33 8.88 -9.16
CA GLY A 71 -21.73 7.67 -9.89
C GLY A 71 -21.24 7.59 -11.34
N SER A 72 -20.43 8.55 -11.78
CA SER A 72 -19.93 8.59 -13.15
C SER A 72 -18.94 7.47 -13.46
N THR A 73 -18.82 7.11 -14.75
CA THR A 73 -17.97 6.01 -15.23
C THR A 73 -16.96 6.49 -16.28
N VAL A 74 -15.69 6.16 -16.08
CA VAL A 74 -14.60 6.38 -17.04
C VAL A 74 -14.17 5.02 -17.62
N ASN A 75 -14.28 4.84 -18.93
CA ASN A 75 -13.83 3.64 -19.63
C ASN A 75 -12.67 3.99 -20.55
N LEU A 76 -11.51 3.40 -20.30
CA LEU A 76 -10.30 3.58 -21.11
C LEU A 76 -9.89 2.23 -21.71
N GLN A 77 -9.72 2.17 -23.03
CA GLN A 77 -9.23 0.98 -23.71
C GLN A 77 -8.15 1.38 -24.70
N GLY A 78 -6.89 0.94 -24.50
CA GLY A 78 -5.79 1.31 -25.40
C GLY A 78 -5.57 2.83 -25.49
N ALA A 79 -5.91 3.57 -24.44
CA ALA A 79 -5.97 5.02 -24.43
C ALA A 79 -4.73 5.65 -23.79
N THR A 80 -4.53 6.95 -24.02
CA THR A 80 -3.51 7.75 -23.34
C THR A 80 -4.16 8.88 -22.54
N VAL A 81 -3.83 8.98 -21.26
CA VAL A 81 -4.23 10.07 -20.37
C VAL A 81 -2.96 10.72 -19.82
N THR A 82 -2.75 11.99 -20.13
CA THR A 82 -1.61 12.76 -19.62
C THR A 82 -2.15 13.93 -18.82
N GLY A 83 -1.89 13.93 -17.51
CA GLY A 83 -2.26 15.03 -16.62
C GLY A 83 -1.66 16.35 -17.08
N ASP A 84 -2.34 17.44 -16.71
CA ASP A 84 -1.84 18.78 -16.99
C ASP A 84 -0.79 19.18 -15.94
N ASP A 85 0.48 19.23 -16.36
CA ASP A 85 1.60 19.56 -15.49
C ASP A 85 1.61 21.03 -15.02
N THR A 86 0.74 21.88 -15.58
CA THR A 86 0.65 23.30 -15.21
C THR A 86 -0.31 23.57 -14.06
N THR A 87 -1.30 22.69 -13.86
CA THR A 87 -2.27 22.76 -12.77
C THR A 87 -2.05 21.54 -11.91
N VAL A 88 -1.45 21.69 -10.72
CA VAL A 88 -1.10 20.60 -9.79
C VAL A 88 -2.33 19.71 -9.50
N ARG A 89 -2.59 18.73 -10.37
CA ARG A 89 -3.79 17.89 -10.46
C ARG A 89 -3.41 16.45 -10.82
N ASP A 90 -4.23 15.53 -10.33
CA ASP A 90 -4.10 14.13 -10.68
C ASP A 90 -4.56 13.93 -12.13
N ALA A 91 -4.03 12.98 -12.90
CA ALA A 91 -4.48 12.82 -14.30
C ALA A 91 -5.92 12.30 -14.39
N ILE A 92 -6.31 11.42 -13.48
CA ILE A 92 -7.69 10.95 -13.29
C ILE A 92 -8.05 11.15 -11.82
N ALA A 93 -9.11 11.91 -11.55
CA ALA A 93 -9.65 12.07 -10.20
C ALA A 93 -11.09 11.55 -10.15
N LEU A 94 -11.32 10.52 -9.34
CA LEU A 94 -12.64 9.93 -9.11
C LEU A 94 -13.16 10.32 -7.73
N VAL A 95 -14.45 10.66 -7.65
CA VAL A 95 -15.17 10.89 -6.39
C VAL A 95 -16.50 10.14 -6.46
N ASP A 96 -16.68 9.12 -5.63
CA ASP A 96 -17.84 8.22 -5.68
C ASP A 96 -18.13 7.74 -7.11
N SER A 97 -17.08 7.36 -7.84
CA SER A 97 -17.12 7.08 -9.29
C SER A 97 -16.27 5.86 -9.65
N ARG A 98 -16.41 5.38 -10.89
CA ARG A 98 -15.79 4.15 -11.37
C ARG A 98 -14.87 4.39 -12.56
N ALA A 99 -13.74 3.70 -12.60
CA ALA A 99 -12.89 3.62 -13.78
C ALA A 99 -12.62 2.16 -14.19
N ASN A 100 -12.85 1.86 -15.46
CA ASN A 100 -12.47 0.60 -16.10
C ASN A 100 -11.36 0.91 -17.10
N ILE A 101 -10.15 0.42 -16.84
CA ILE A 101 -8.95 0.78 -17.61
C ILE A 101 -8.34 -0.50 -18.17
N VAL A 102 -8.19 -0.57 -19.49
CA VAL A 102 -7.61 -1.72 -20.18
C VAL A 102 -6.49 -1.25 -21.11
N ASP A 103 -5.31 -1.84 -20.95
CA ASP A 103 -4.15 -1.64 -21.83
C ASP A 103 -3.84 -0.16 -22.14
N SER A 104 -3.99 0.72 -21.15
CA SER A 104 -3.88 2.18 -21.31
C SER A 104 -2.66 2.75 -20.60
N THR A 105 -2.20 3.92 -21.05
CA THR A 105 -1.09 4.66 -20.43
C THR A 105 -1.62 5.90 -19.75
N ILE A 106 -1.39 6.01 -18.43
CA ILE A 106 -1.81 7.15 -17.60
C ILE A 106 -0.58 7.75 -16.94
N SER A 107 -0.39 9.06 -17.09
CA SER A 107 0.77 9.75 -16.50
C SER A 107 0.43 11.11 -15.90
N SER A 108 1.04 11.46 -14.77
CA SER A 108 1.10 12.84 -14.24
C SER A 108 2.50 13.14 -13.72
N ALA A 109 3.10 14.28 -14.11
CA ALA A 109 4.44 14.63 -13.67
C ALA A 109 4.48 15.33 -12.29
N THR A 110 3.33 15.81 -11.81
CA THR A 110 3.26 16.67 -10.61
C THR A 110 2.47 16.08 -9.45
N ARG A 111 1.54 15.16 -9.70
CA ARG A 111 0.73 14.46 -8.69
C ARG A 111 0.46 13.01 -9.08
N SER A 112 -0.47 12.35 -8.37
CA SER A 112 -0.95 11.01 -8.69
C SER A 112 -1.41 10.95 -10.16
N ALA A 113 -1.13 9.84 -10.83
CA ALA A 113 -1.77 9.57 -12.10
C ALA A 113 -3.27 9.30 -11.90
N ILE A 114 -3.63 8.62 -10.81
CA ILE A 114 -5.02 8.30 -10.48
C ILE A 114 -5.27 8.59 -8.99
N SER A 115 -6.36 9.28 -8.67
CA SER A 115 -6.87 9.41 -7.31
C SER A 115 -8.30 8.85 -7.18
N LEU A 116 -8.51 8.06 -6.12
CA LEU A 116 -9.79 7.46 -5.75
C LEU A 116 -10.26 8.11 -4.45
N GLY A 117 -11.16 9.08 -4.57
CA GLY A 117 -11.75 9.80 -3.47
C GLY A 117 -13.18 9.34 -3.17
N TYR A 118 -13.74 9.95 -2.14
CA TYR A 118 -15.15 9.78 -1.77
C TYR A 118 -15.79 11.12 -1.43
N ALA A 119 -17.11 11.21 -1.49
CA ALA A 119 -17.86 12.32 -0.94
C ALA A 119 -18.59 11.90 0.35
N ALA A 120 -18.43 12.68 1.42
CA ALA A 120 -19.11 12.39 2.69
C ALA A 120 -20.63 12.54 2.55
N GLY A 121 -21.40 11.64 3.17
CA GLY A 121 -22.86 11.69 3.21
C GLY A 121 -23.57 11.04 2.02
N THR A 122 -22.86 10.31 1.16
CA THR A 122 -23.47 9.45 0.13
C THR A 122 -23.76 8.04 0.68
N PRO A 123 -24.75 7.30 0.15
CA PRO A 123 -25.12 5.97 0.67
C PRO A 123 -24.02 4.90 0.49
N ASP A 124 -23.25 4.98 -0.60
CA ASP A 124 -22.14 4.09 -0.94
C ASP A 124 -20.89 4.94 -1.27
N PRO A 125 -20.24 5.56 -0.26
CA PRO A 125 -19.09 6.41 -0.49
C PRO A 125 -17.90 5.57 -0.98
N GLY A 126 -17.06 6.15 -1.82
CA GLY A 126 -15.82 5.53 -2.32
C GLY A 126 -15.78 5.37 -3.84
N SER A 127 -14.57 5.46 -4.40
CA SER A 127 -14.35 5.23 -5.82
C SER A 127 -13.74 3.85 -6.09
N ARG A 128 -13.97 3.32 -7.29
CA ARG A 128 -13.42 2.03 -7.72
C ARG A 128 -12.64 2.18 -9.03
N ALA A 129 -11.44 1.63 -9.09
CA ALA A 129 -10.70 1.47 -10.33
C ALA A 129 -10.32 0.01 -10.57
N ASP A 130 -10.76 -0.53 -11.70
CA ASP A 130 -10.37 -1.84 -12.22
C ASP A 130 -9.41 -1.63 -13.39
N ILE A 131 -8.16 -2.03 -13.24
CA ILE A 131 -7.09 -1.75 -14.20
C ILE A 131 -6.44 -3.05 -14.65
N ARG A 132 -6.57 -3.37 -15.94
CA ARG A 132 -6.01 -4.56 -16.56
C ARG A 132 -5.02 -4.18 -17.66
N GLY A 133 -3.75 -4.45 -17.44
CA GLY A 133 -2.68 -4.09 -18.37
C GLY A 133 -2.36 -2.60 -18.37
N GLY A 134 -1.34 -2.24 -19.15
CA GLY A 134 -0.92 -0.86 -19.33
C GLY A 134 0.07 -0.35 -18.28
N THR A 135 0.29 0.96 -18.30
CA THR A 135 1.34 1.63 -17.52
C THR A 135 0.81 2.88 -16.84
N ILE A 136 1.08 3.00 -15.54
CA ILE A 136 0.67 4.15 -14.72
C ILE A 136 1.93 4.78 -14.14
N THR A 137 2.16 6.05 -14.38
CA THR A 137 3.29 6.80 -13.81
C THR A 137 2.78 8.08 -13.16
N GLY A 138 2.95 8.22 -11.85
CA GLY A 138 2.53 9.43 -11.15
C GLY A 138 3.54 9.87 -10.11
N ALA A 139 3.46 11.14 -9.77
CA ALA A 139 4.28 11.81 -8.77
C ALA A 139 3.48 12.09 -7.48
N GLY A 140 3.98 13.00 -6.63
CA GLY A 140 3.31 13.35 -5.38
C GLY A 140 3.44 12.25 -4.33
N GLU A 141 2.38 12.01 -3.55
CA GLU A 141 2.36 10.98 -2.50
C GLU A 141 2.46 9.57 -3.07
N GLY A 142 1.79 9.30 -4.20
CA GLY A 142 2.03 8.10 -4.96
C GLY A 142 1.41 8.12 -6.36
N ALA A 143 1.83 7.20 -7.22
CA ALA A 143 1.29 7.13 -8.59
C ALA A 143 -0.22 6.90 -8.61
N ILE A 144 -0.71 6.11 -7.66
CA ILE A 144 -2.14 5.96 -7.39
C ILE A 144 -2.38 6.27 -5.91
N SER A 145 -3.35 7.12 -5.62
CA SER A 145 -3.80 7.40 -4.25
C SER A 145 -5.26 7.01 -4.05
N LEU A 146 -5.61 6.44 -2.90
CA LEU A 146 -6.98 6.00 -2.62
C LEU A 146 -7.43 6.27 -1.18
N SER A 147 -8.70 6.63 -1.01
CA SER A 147 -9.36 6.80 0.29
C SER A 147 -9.76 5.47 0.94
N GLY A 148 -10.10 5.50 2.23
CA GLY A 148 -10.53 4.34 3.03
C GLY A 148 -11.74 3.57 2.49
N ASN A 149 -12.60 4.24 1.73
CA ASN A 149 -13.79 3.65 1.12
C ASN A 149 -13.58 3.17 -0.32
N SER A 150 -12.38 3.35 -0.86
CA SER A 150 -12.10 3.10 -2.27
C SER A 150 -11.47 1.73 -2.50
N THR A 151 -11.65 1.20 -3.70
CA THR A 151 -11.07 -0.08 -4.13
C THR A 151 -10.23 0.11 -5.40
N LEU A 152 -9.01 -0.39 -5.36
CA LEU A 152 -8.09 -0.46 -6.49
C LEU A 152 -7.78 -1.93 -6.80
N THR A 153 -8.09 -2.38 -8.01
CA THR A 153 -7.71 -3.70 -8.50
C THR A 153 -6.80 -3.56 -9.72
N LEU A 154 -5.62 -4.18 -9.65
CA LEU A 154 -4.58 -4.17 -10.69
C LEU A 154 -4.33 -5.59 -11.19
N ALA A 155 -4.33 -5.79 -12.49
CA ALA A 155 -4.07 -7.09 -13.13
C ALA A 155 -3.15 -6.92 -14.36
N GLY A 156 -1.94 -7.50 -14.31
CA GLY A 156 -0.95 -7.36 -15.38
C GLY A 156 -0.50 -5.91 -15.63
N THR A 157 -0.58 -5.04 -14.62
CA THR A 157 -0.35 -3.59 -14.74
C THR A 157 1.01 -3.20 -14.18
N THR A 158 1.69 -2.26 -14.83
CA THR A 158 2.91 -1.63 -14.28
C THR A 158 2.60 -0.26 -13.68
N VAL A 159 2.95 -0.05 -12.41
CA VAL A 159 2.75 1.21 -11.68
C VAL A 159 4.10 1.75 -11.21
N ARG A 160 4.37 3.02 -11.50
CA ARG A 160 5.62 3.70 -11.15
C ARG A 160 5.34 5.01 -10.40
N GLY A 161 5.61 4.99 -9.09
CA GLY A 161 5.64 6.19 -8.24
C GLY A 161 6.96 6.91 -8.37
N VAL A 162 6.96 8.14 -8.87
CA VAL A 162 8.18 8.95 -9.02
C VAL A 162 8.21 10.10 -8.02
N GLY A 163 9.40 10.42 -7.52
CA GLY A 163 9.60 11.55 -6.64
C GLY A 163 10.30 11.19 -5.34
N THR A 164 10.75 12.24 -4.65
CA THR A 164 11.58 12.10 -3.44
C THR A 164 11.00 12.94 -2.32
N GLY A 165 10.82 12.35 -1.15
CA GLY A 165 10.29 13.02 0.04
C GLY A 165 9.85 11.99 1.07
N PRO A 166 9.66 12.35 2.35
CA PRO A 166 9.37 11.39 3.42
C PRO A 166 8.10 10.56 3.17
N TYR A 167 7.20 11.09 2.33
CA TYR A 167 5.91 10.51 1.96
C TYR A 167 5.65 10.56 0.44
N GLY A 168 6.60 11.01 -0.37
CA GLY A 168 6.43 11.16 -1.82
C GLY A 168 7.01 9.98 -2.58
N GLY A 169 6.53 9.73 -3.80
CA GLY A 169 7.11 8.74 -4.72
C GLY A 169 6.73 7.29 -4.42
N ASN A 170 5.60 7.04 -3.75
CA ASN A 170 5.12 5.66 -3.55
C ASN A 170 4.42 5.13 -4.81
N ALA A 171 4.45 3.82 -5.09
CA ALA A 171 3.66 3.31 -6.22
C ALA A 171 2.16 3.44 -5.94
N VAL A 172 1.75 3.05 -4.74
CA VAL A 172 0.39 3.24 -4.22
C VAL A 172 0.44 3.89 -2.84
N TRP A 173 -0.42 4.89 -2.64
CA TRP A 173 -0.68 5.49 -1.35
C TRP A 173 -2.14 5.24 -0.95
N SER A 174 -2.36 4.35 0.01
CA SER A 174 -3.69 4.02 0.54
C SER A 174 -3.96 4.76 1.84
N PHE A 175 -5.17 5.30 1.97
CA PHE A 175 -5.73 5.85 3.20
C PHE A 175 -6.71 4.87 3.88
N GLY A 176 -6.35 3.58 3.89
CA GLY A 176 -7.18 2.50 4.41
C GLY A 176 -8.11 1.83 3.38
N GLY A 177 -7.97 2.07 2.07
CA GLY A 177 -8.82 1.41 1.08
C GLY A 177 -8.48 -0.07 0.88
N VAL A 178 -9.06 -0.68 -0.15
CA VAL A 178 -8.70 -2.03 -0.63
C VAL A 178 -7.76 -1.90 -1.83
N VAL A 179 -6.61 -2.56 -1.76
CA VAL A 179 -5.62 -2.64 -2.85
C VAL A 179 -5.39 -4.11 -3.20
N GLU A 180 -5.73 -4.50 -4.42
CA GLU A 180 -5.51 -5.83 -4.97
C GLU A 180 -4.53 -5.76 -6.14
N VAL A 181 -3.43 -6.51 -6.04
CA VAL A 181 -2.35 -6.55 -7.03
C VAL A 181 -2.19 -7.97 -7.53
N ALA A 182 -2.60 -8.23 -8.77
CA ALA A 182 -2.73 -9.58 -9.32
C ALA A 182 -2.13 -9.72 -10.73
N GLU A 183 -2.14 -10.97 -11.23
CA GLU A 183 -1.82 -11.34 -12.61
C GLU A 183 -0.47 -10.82 -13.13
N GLY A 184 0.58 -10.86 -12.30
CA GLY A 184 1.92 -10.41 -12.71
C GLY A 184 2.07 -8.89 -12.75
N SER A 185 1.29 -8.16 -11.95
CA SER A 185 1.45 -6.72 -11.81
C SER A 185 2.78 -6.35 -11.13
N THR A 186 3.29 -5.16 -11.43
CA THR A 186 4.54 -4.62 -10.88
C THR A 186 4.34 -3.21 -10.35
N LEU A 187 4.56 -3.02 -9.06
CA LEU A 187 4.49 -1.73 -8.38
C LEU A 187 5.90 -1.31 -7.95
N ILE A 188 6.36 -0.16 -8.43
CA ILE A 188 7.68 0.38 -8.09
C ILE A 188 7.52 1.83 -7.60
N GLY A 189 7.84 2.08 -6.35
CA GLY A 189 7.93 3.43 -5.80
C GLY A 189 9.39 3.85 -5.62
N ASP A 190 9.72 5.09 -5.99
CA ASP A 190 11.00 5.72 -5.61
C ASP A 190 11.21 5.70 -4.09
N GLN A 191 10.13 5.81 -3.31
CA GLN A 191 10.16 5.68 -1.86
C GLN A 191 9.76 4.27 -1.43
N SER A 192 8.46 4.00 -1.25
CA SER A 192 7.92 2.68 -0.88
C SER A 192 7.07 2.13 -2.02
N GLY A 193 6.96 0.81 -2.13
CA GLY A 193 6.05 0.21 -3.12
C GLY A 193 4.60 0.56 -2.79
N ILE A 194 4.17 0.22 -1.57
CA ILE A 194 2.86 0.59 -1.04
C ILE A 194 3.04 1.31 0.29
N PHE A 195 2.44 2.48 0.44
CA PHE A 195 2.27 3.14 1.72
C PHE A 195 0.81 3.05 2.13
N VAL A 196 0.53 2.56 3.33
CA VAL A 196 -0.79 2.57 3.94
C VAL A 196 -0.78 3.57 5.08
N GLY A 197 -1.24 4.78 4.78
CA GLY A 197 -1.60 5.77 5.76
C GLY A 197 -3.01 5.48 6.27
N MET A 198 -3.30 5.70 7.54
CA MET A 198 -4.70 5.72 8.00
C MET A 198 -5.14 7.16 8.09
N SER A 199 -6.33 7.50 7.57
CA SER A 199 -6.98 8.79 7.82
C SER A 199 -8.47 8.58 8.03
N ASP A 200 -9.04 9.18 9.08
CA ASP A 200 -10.47 9.18 9.33
C ASP A 200 -11.19 10.34 8.60
N ALA A 201 -12.35 10.04 8.05
CA ALA A 201 -13.48 10.95 8.18
C ALA A 201 -14.82 10.18 8.17
N GLY A 202 -15.25 9.73 9.35
CA GLY A 202 -16.64 9.74 9.80
C GLY A 202 -17.34 8.40 10.01
N THR A 203 -16.75 7.27 9.61
CA THR A 203 -17.34 5.94 9.82
C THR A 203 -16.26 4.88 9.72
N LEU A 204 -16.09 4.07 10.77
CA LEU A 204 -15.32 2.83 10.70
C LEU A 204 -15.95 1.96 9.61
N VAL A 205 -15.29 1.82 8.47
CA VAL A 205 -15.65 0.83 7.46
C VAL A 205 -14.91 -0.44 7.86
N PRO A 206 -15.63 -1.56 8.12
CA PRO A 206 -14.99 -2.86 8.21
C PRO A 206 -14.09 -3.09 6.98
N ASP A 207 -12.92 -3.69 7.17
CA ASP A 207 -11.93 -3.97 6.11
C ASP A 207 -11.15 -2.76 5.56
N ALA A 208 -11.23 -1.59 6.22
CA ALA A 208 -10.41 -0.45 5.89
C ALA A 208 -8.92 -0.74 6.21
N GLY A 209 -8.12 -0.93 5.16
CA GLY A 209 -6.69 -1.20 5.20
C GLY A 209 -6.32 -2.57 4.67
N THR A 210 -6.87 -2.98 3.52
CA THR A 210 -6.58 -4.30 2.95
C THR A 210 -5.62 -4.20 1.78
N VAL A 211 -4.55 -5.00 1.81
CA VAL A 211 -3.59 -5.15 0.72
C VAL A 211 -3.44 -6.62 0.37
N LEU A 212 -3.73 -6.98 -0.88
CA LEU A 212 -3.48 -8.30 -1.45
C LEU A 212 -2.43 -8.19 -2.56
N VAL A 213 -1.37 -9.00 -2.46
CA VAL A 213 -0.36 -9.17 -3.52
C VAL A 213 -0.33 -10.63 -3.95
N ASP A 214 -0.87 -10.92 -5.12
CA ASP A 214 -1.07 -12.26 -5.66
C ASP A 214 -0.31 -12.42 -6.98
N ALA A 215 0.64 -13.37 -7.02
CA ALA A 215 1.51 -13.63 -8.17
C ALA A 215 2.08 -12.34 -8.81
N SER A 216 2.51 -11.40 -7.98
CA SER A 216 2.88 -10.03 -8.38
C SER A 216 4.07 -9.49 -7.60
N SER A 217 4.57 -8.30 -7.98
CA SER A 217 5.78 -7.70 -7.40
C SER A 217 5.54 -6.29 -6.87
N VAL A 218 6.10 -5.99 -5.70
CA VAL A 218 6.08 -4.66 -5.07
C VAL A 218 7.49 -4.29 -4.60
N GLU A 219 7.99 -3.14 -5.07
CA GLU A 219 9.32 -2.63 -4.77
C GLU A 219 9.26 -1.19 -4.24
N GLY A 220 9.87 -0.97 -3.08
CA GLY A 220 10.26 0.36 -2.60
C GLY A 220 11.76 0.56 -2.84
N ILE A 221 12.15 1.60 -3.56
CA ILE A 221 13.55 1.82 -3.94
C ILE A 221 14.36 2.42 -2.78
N ALA A 222 13.84 3.44 -2.11
CA ALA A 222 14.53 4.12 -1.00
C ALA A 222 14.04 3.69 0.39
N SER A 223 12.99 2.86 0.45
CA SER A 223 12.29 2.44 1.67
C SER A 223 11.88 0.97 1.57
N SER A 224 11.10 0.52 2.54
CA SER A 224 10.50 -0.83 2.57
C SER A 224 9.53 -1.07 1.42
N ALA A 225 9.28 -2.34 1.10
CA ALA A 225 8.28 -2.69 0.08
C ALA A 225 6.88 -2.17 0.46
N ILE A 226 6.49 -2.40 1.71
CA ILE A 226 5.25 -1.91 2.30
C ILE A 226 5.54 -1.15 3.58
N VAL A 227 4.93 0.02 3.73
CA VAL A 227 4.98 0.83 4.95
C VAL A 227 3.56 1.03 5.49
N VAL A 228 3.39 0.86 6.79
CA VAL A 228 2.12 1.12 7.49
C VAL A 228 2.33 2.21 8.52
N GLN A 229 1.46 3.22 8.54
CA GLN A 229 1.50 4.28 9.55
C GLN A 229 0.12 4.88 9.81
N THR A 230 -0.28 4.94 11.08
CA THR A 230 -1.45 5.73 11.50
C THR A 230 -1.12 7.22 11.43
N LEU A 231 -1.83 7.99 10.60
CA LEU A 231 -1.60 9.43 10.42
C LEU A 231 -2.35 10.26 11.48
N PRO A 232 -2.03 11.56 11.68
CA PRO A 232 -2.70 12.40 12.67
C PRO A 232 -4.21 12.45 12.49
N SER A 233 -4.95 12.57 13.60
CA SER A 233 -6.42 12.68 13.60
C SER A 233 -7.16 11.49 12.97
N SER A 234 -6.58 10.29 13.08
CA SER A 234 -7.15 9.04 12.58
C SER A 234 -7.57 8.15 13.73
N ALA A 235 -8.64 7.38 13.57
CA ALA A 235 -8.94 6.28 14.49
C ALA A 235 -7.98 5.10 14.23
N ARG A 236 -7.67 4.31 15.27
CA ARG A 236 -6.95 3.04 15.12
C ARG A 236 -7.68 2.16 14.10
N GLN A 237 -6.94 1.67 13.11
CA GLN A 237 -7.36 0.60 12.23
C GLN A 237 -6.23 -0.44 12.13
N ASP A 238 -6.59 -1.68 11.86
CA ASP A 238 -5.61 -2.76 11.69
C ASP A 238 -5.48 -3.05 10.19
N VAL A 239 -4.28 -2.88 9.62
CA VAL A 239 -4.04 -3.18 8.21
C VAL A 239 -3.92 -4.70 8.03
N SER A 240 -4.65 -5.27 7.07
CA SER A 240 -4.49 -6.66 6.68
C SER A 240 -3.75 -6.76 5.37
N ILE A 241 -2.61 -7.46 5.38
CA ILE A 241 -1.72 -7.62 4.23
C ILE A 241 -1.56 -9.12 3.96
N LEU A 242 -1.96 -9.57 2.77
CA LEU A 242 -1.76 -10.95 2.31
C LEU A 242 -0.86 -10.97 1.07
N VAL A 243 0.24 -11.73 1.15
CA VAL A 243 1.17 -11.95 0.04
C VAL A 243 1.16 -13.42 -0.32
N ARG A 244 0.78 -13.75 -1.57
CA ARG A 244 0.61 -15.14 -1.98
C ARG A 244 1.02 -15.49 -3.41
N ASN A 245 1.10 -16.79 -3.67
CA ASN A 245 1.28 -17.40 -5.00
C ASN A 245 2.55 -16.93 -5.74
N GLY A 246 3.70 -16.97 -5.07
CA GLY A 246 4.98 -16.61 -5.67
C GLY A 246 5.21 -15.10 -5.80
N SER A 247 4.44 -14.29 -5.08
CA SER A 247 4.64 -12.85 -5.02
C SER A 247 6.00 -12.47 -4.44
N VAL A 248 6.49 -11.30 -4.85
CA VAL A 248 7.79 -10.75 -4.44
C VAL A 248 7.59 -9.37 -3.81
N LEU A 249 8.14 -9.20 -2.61
CA LEU A 249 8.29 -7.90 -1.98
C LEU A 249 9.78 -7.56 -1.88
N LYS A 250 10.15 -6.31 -2.18
CA LYS A 250 11.53 -5.82 -2.10
C LYS A 250 11.58 -4.40 -1.55
N GLY A 251 12.22 -4.22 -0.40
CA GLY A 251 12.60 -2.90 0.11
C GLY A 251 14.08 -2.63 -0.16
N GLY A 252 14.39 -1.43 -0.64
CA GLY A 252 15.78 -0.98 -0.83
C GLY A 252 16.53 -0.79 0.49
N ASP A 253 15.79 -0.64 1.60
CA ASP A 253 16.29 -0.67 2.98
C ASP A 253 16.43 -2.09 3.56
N GLY A 254 16.10 -3.13 2.78
CA GLY A 254 16.12 -4.52 3.21
C GLY A 254 14.85 -5.00 3.92
N ASN A 255 13.83 -4.15 4.08
CA ASN A 255 12.60 -4.47 4.80
C ASN A 255 11.45 -4.82 3.82
N LEU A 256 10.76 -5.92 4.10
CA LEU A 256 9.50 -6.29 3.45
C LEU A 256 8.37 -5.40 3.95
N LEU A 257 8.32 -5.21 5.27
CA LEU A 257 7.32 -4.42 5.98
C LEU A 257 7.99 -3.57 7.05
N LEU A 258 7.64 -2.29 7.08
CA LEU A 258 7.90 -1.37 8.18
C LEU A 258 6.57 -0.86 8.74
N VAL A 259 6.31 -1.12 10.02
CA VAL A 259 5.19 -0.52 10.75
C VAL A 259 5.73 0.62 11.60
N ARG A 260 5.39 1.85 11.23
CA ARG A 260 5.88 3.06 11.89
C ARG A 260 5.05 3.45 13.08
N ASN A 261 5.63 4.25 13.95
CA ASN A 261 4.92 4.86 15.06
C ASN A 261 3.79 5.76 14.56
N ALA A 262 2.67 5.66 15.26
CA ALA A 262 1.56 6.57 15.08
C ALA A 262 1.94 7.98 15.49
N PHE A 263 1.33 8.97 14.84
CA PHE A 263 1.55 10.37 15.20
C PHE A 263 0.89 10.76 16.53
N THR A 264 -0.18 10.07 16.91
CA THR A 264 -0.94 10.33 18.13
C THR A 264 -0.65 9.23 19.15
N ALA A 265 -0.25 9.61 20.36
CA ALA A 265 -0.03 8.66 21.45
C ALA A 265 -1.35 7.95 21.80
N GLY A 266 -1.33 6.61 21.79
CA GLY A 266 -2.50 5.76 22.07
C GLY A 266 -3.15 5.13 20.83
N ASP A 267 -2.79 5.58 19.62
CA ASP A 267 -3.35 5.09 18.35
C ASP A 267 -2.33 4.25 17.57
N ALA A 268 -1.78 3.19 18.18
CA ALA A 268 -0.73 2.34 17.58
C ALA A 268 -1.03 2.01 16.10
N SER A 269 0.01 2.06 15.24
CA SER A 269 -0.08 1.51 13.90
C SER A 269 -0.03 -0.01 14.01
N VAL A 270 -0.99 -0.70 13.40
CA VAL A 270 -1.12 -2.16 13.50
C VAL A 270 -1.15 -2.77 12.11
N ALA A 271 -0.30 -3.78 11.87
CA ALA A 271 -0.29 -4.54 10.62
C ALA A 271 -0.34 -6.05 10.87
N ASN A 272 -1.31 -6.70 10.25
CA ASN A 272 -1.44 -8.15 10.14
C ASN A 272 -0.85 -8.59 8.80
N PHE A 273 0.34 -9.19 8.83
CA PHE A 273 1.11 -9.56 7.65
C PHE A 273 1.15 -11.08 7.48
N GLN A 274 0.41 -11.57 6.48
CA GLN A 274 0.32 -12.97 6.14
C GLN A 274 1.05 -13.28 4.84
N VAL A 275 1.84 -14.36 4.86
CA VAL A 275 2.53 -14.88 3.68
C VAL A 275 2.12 -16.32 3.45
N GLU A 276 1.76 -16.63 2.20
CA GLU A 276 1.33 -17.97 1.76
C GLU A 276 2.00 -18.32 0.43
N SER A 277 2.42 -19.58 0.24
CA SER A 277 2.92 -20.08 -1.05
C SER A 277 3.92 -19.14 -1.77
N SER A 278 4.76 -18.45 -0.99
CA SER A 278 5.69 -17.42 -1.45
C SER A 278 6.95 -17.45 -0.59
N VAL A 279 8.09 -17.11 -1.18
CA VAL A 279 9.38 -17.03 -0.48
C VAL A 279 9.87 -15.59 -0.55
N LEU A 280 9.82 -14.89 0.58
CA LEU A 280 10.24 -13.49 0.69
C LEU A 280 11.61 -13.39 1.35
N ASN A 281 12.42 -12.42 0.90
CA ASN A 281 13.76 -12.17 1.44
C ASN A 281 13.83 -10.72 1.91
N GLY A 282 13.97 -10.52 3.22
CA GLY A 282 13.97 -9.21 3.86
C GLY A 282 13.33 -9.26 5.24
N ASN A 283 13.41 -8.13 5.95
CA ASN A 283 13.01 -8.07 7.36
C ASN A 283 11.56 -7.61 7.55
N VAL A 284 11.01 -7.88 8.72
CA VAL A 284 9.79 -7.23 9.22
C VAL A 284 10.16 -6.42 10.45
N VAL A 285 9.81 -5.14 10.44
CA VAL A 285 10.20 -4.19 11.49
C VAL A 285 8.96 -3.46 12.00
N ALA A 286 8.79 -3.39 13.32
CA ALA A 286 7.85 -2.48 13.97
C ALA A 286 8.62 -1.46 14.84
N GLU A 287 8.31 -0.18 14.69
CA GLU A 287 8.87 0.86 15.56
C GLU A 287 8.25 0.80 16.98
N ASP A 288 8.81 1.57 17.92
CA ASP A 288 8.39 1.57 19.33
C ASP A 288 6.92 1.99 19.51
N MET A 289 6.07 1.13 20.10
CA MET A 289 4.62 1.31 20.20
C MET A 289 3.83 1.04 18.91
N ALA A 290 4.46 0.55 17.85
CA ALA A 290 3.78 -0.05 16.70
C ALA A 290 3.59 -1.57 16.89
N GLU A 291 2.59 -2.15 16.23
CA GLU A 291 2.26 -3.57 16.32
C GLU A 291 2.38 -4.25 14.96
N ALA A 292 3.18 -5.31 14.89
CA ALA A 292 3.29 -6.17 13.71
C ALA A 292 2.95 -7.61 14.08
N HIS A 293 1.97 -8.18 13.39
CA HIS A 293 1.52 -9.56 13.56
C HIS A 293 1.85 -10.34 12.29
N VAL A 294 2.84 -11.22 12.36
CA VAL A 294 3.29 -12.01 11.21
C VAL A 294 2.70 -13.41 11.25
N THR A 295 2.15 -13.86 10.12
CA THR A 295 1.61 -15.21 9.95
C THR A 295 2.20 -15.88 8.71
N LEU A 296 2.86 -17.02 8.91
CA LEU A 296 3.43 -17.85 7.83
C LEU A 296 2.68 -19.18 7.80
N LEU A 297 1.83 -19.36 6.78
CA LEU A 297 0.98 -20.54 6.60
C LEU A 297 1.03 -20.99 5.14
N ASN A 298 0.47 -22.16 4.83
CA ASN A 298 0.30 -22.65 3.46
C ASN A 298 1.61 -22.57 2.64
N GLY A 299 2.74 -22.98 3.24
CA GLY A 299 4.06 -22.93 2.61
C GLY A 299 4.70 -21.54 2.48
N GLY A 300 4.16 -20.52 3.16
CA GLY A 300 4.75 -19.18 3.20
C GLY A 300 6.10 -19.14 3.91
N ARG A 301 7.07 -18.43 3.34
CA ARG A 301 8.43 -18.36 3.86
C ARG A 301 8.98 -16.94 3.90
N ILE A 302 9.62 -16.58 5.01
CA ILE A 302 10.46 -15.39 5.12
C ILE A 302 11.89 -15.79 5.48
N ASN A 303 12.86 -15.30 4.70
CA ASN A 303 14.28 -15.30 5.05
C ASN A 303 14.66 -13.87 5.47
N GLY A 304 14.83 -13.64 6.77
CA GLY A 304 14.93 -12.29 7.30
C GLY A 304 14.93 -12.21 8.81
N ARG A 305 15.18 -11.01 9.33
CA ARG A 305 15.02 -10.69 10.76
C ARG A 305 13.59 -10.24 11.04
N PHE A 306 13.11 -10.58 12.22
CA PHE A 306 11.96 -9.91 12.84
C PHE A 306 12.49 -8.99 13.93
N ASP A 307 12.16 -7.71 13.84
CA ASP A 307 12.61 -6.67 14.76
C ASP A 307 11.38 -6.05 15.43
N ASN A 308 11.22 -6.32 16.73
CA ASN A 308 10.10 -5.88 17.55
C ASN A 308 8.72 -6.35 16.99
N VAL A 309 8.66 -7.55 16.43
CA VAL A 309 7.39 -8.12 15.93
C VAL A 309 6.52 -8.57 17.10
N THR A 310 5.31 -8.05 17.22
CA THR A 310 4.40 -8.30 18.36
C THR A 310 4.01 -9.77 18.47
N THR A 311 3.60 -10.40 17.37
CA THR A 311 3.30 -11.83 17.35
C THR A 311 3.78 -12.46 16.06
N ALA A 312 4.34 -13.67 16.15
CA ALA A 312 4.66 -14.50 15.01
C ALA A 312 3.92 -15.85 15.13
N THR A 313 3.16 -16.22 14.10
CA THR A 313 2.51 -17.52 13.98
C THR A 313 3.08 -18.26 12.78
N ILE A 314 3.65 -19.44 12.99
CA ILE A 314 4.22 -20.26 11.93
C ILE A 314 3.64 -21.66 12.01
N GLY A 315 3.04 -22.13 10.93
CA GLY A 315 2.39 -23.44 10.85
C GLY A 315 2.12 -23.84 9.41
N ASP A 316 1.58 -25.05 9.20
CA ASP A 316 1.09 -25.50 7.89
C ASP A 316 2.09 -25.33 6.73
N GLY A 317 3.31 -25.83 6.95
CA GLY A 317 4.43 -25.71 6.01
C GLY A 317 5.10 -24.33 5.99
N GLY A 318 4.64 -23.38 6.81
CA GLY A 318 5.26 -22.08 6.99
C GLY A 318 6.69 -22.17 7.52
N HIS A 319 7.57 -21.27 7.08
CA HIS A 319 8.98 -21.30 7.44
C HIS A 319 9.57 -19.91 7.65
N TRP A 320 10.17 -19.69 8.82
CA TRP A 320 11.01 -18.53 9.09
C TRP A 320 12.48 -18.94 9.19
N GLN A 321 13.31 -18.41 8.31
CA GLN A 321 14.77 -18.53 8.37
C GLN A 321 15.36 -17.22 8.86
N LEU A 322 15.93 -17.22 10.07
CA LEU A 322 16.64 -16.07 10.59
C LEU A 322 17.91 -15.84 9.77
N THR A 323 18.21 -14.56 9.54
CA THR A 323 19.43 -14.06 8.89
C THR A 323 20.26 -13.16 9.81
N GLY A 324 19.86 -13.08 11.08
CA GLY A 324 20.43 -12.25 12.12
C GLY A 324 19.61 -12.36 13.39
N ASP A 325 20.08 -11.74 14.47
CA ASP A 325 19.33 -11.63 15.73
C ASP A 325 17.94 -11.05 15.49
N SER A 326 16.95 -11.62 16.17
CA SER A 326 15.54 -11.27 16.01
C SER A 326 14.83 -11.22 17.36
N ASP A 327 13.80 -10.39 17.44
CA ASP A 327 12.97 -10.21 18.62
C ASP A 327 11.49 -10.29 18.25
N VAL A 328 10.75 -11.06 19.06
CA VAL A 328 9.29 -11.15 18.97
C VAL A 328 8.65 -11.06 20.36
N GLY A 329 7.44 -10.52 20.41
CA GLY A 329 6.62 -10.53 21.63
C GLY A 329 6.14 -11.94 21.95
N GLN A 330 5.36 -12.54 21.05
CA GLN A 330 4.84 -13.90 21.21
C GLN A 330 5.15 -14.74 19.98
N LEU A 331 5.45 -16.02 20.19
CA LEU A 331 5.71 -16.98 19.12
C LEU A 331 4.82 -18.22 19.26
N ALA A 332 3.95 -18.44 18.29
CA ALA A 332 3.18 -19.67 18.13
C ALA A 332 3.77 -20.52 17.00
N LEU A 333 4.29 -21.70 17.35
CA LEU A 333 4.91 -22.63 16.41
C LEU A 333 4.08 -23.90 16.30
N GLY A 334 3.18 -23.90 15.30
CA GLY A 334 2.19 -24.95 15.06
C GLY A 334 2.69 -26.11 14.20
N PRO A 335 1.84 -27.15 14.00
CA PRO A 335 2.18 -28.32 13.20
C PRO A 335 2.69 -27.97 11.80
N GLY A 336 3.79 -28.59 11.38
CA GLY A 336 4.40 -28.35 10.08
C GLY A 336 5.10 -27.00 9.93
N GLY A 337 5.03 -26.12 10.93
CA GLY A 337 5.78 -24.87 10.98
C GLY A 337 7.26 -25.10 11.31
N VAL A 338 8.14 -24.27 10.75
CA VAL A 338 9.58 -24.33 10.97
C VAL A 338 10.14 -22.95 11.29
N VAL A 339 10.95 -22.86 12.34
CA VAL A 339 11.80 -21.70 12.63
C VAL A 339 13.25 -22.15 12.65
N ALA A 340 14.06 -21.68 11.70
CA ALA A 340 15.48 -21.95 11.63
C ALA A 340 16.26 -20.74 12.10
N LEU A 341 17.02 -20.89 13.19
CA LEU A 341 17.71 -19.79 13.86
C LEU A 341 18.97 -19.32 13.11
N GLY A 342 19.36 -19.99 12.03
CA GLY A 342 20.45 -19.57 11.16
C GLY A 342 20.62 -20.55 10.01
N ASP A 343 21.41 -20.17 9.01
CA ASP A 343 21.75 -21.03 7.86
C ASP A 343 23.08 -21.78 8.06
N GLY A 344 23.65 -21.69 9.27
CA GLY A 344 24.94 -22.28 9.64
C GLY A 344 26.15 -21.42 9.31
N THR A 345 25.98 -20.23 8.71
CA THR A 345 27.09 -19.31 8.43
C THR A 345 27.41 -18.39 9.61
N ALA A 346 26.43 -18.11 10.46
CA ALA A 346 26.54 -17.35 11.70
C ALA A 346 25.57 -17.92 12.74
N PHE A 347 25.86 -17.66 14.02
CA PHE A 347 24.94 -17.96 15.12
C PHE A 347 24.09 -16.75 15.45
N ASN A 348 22.79 -16.95 15.63
CA ASN A 348 21.85 -15.88 15.96
C ASN A 348 21.11 -16.17 17.26
N THR A 349 20.58 -15.10 17.86
CA THR A 349 19.70 -15.15 19.00
C THR A 349 18.28 -14.77 18.58
N LEU A 350 17.31 -15.63 18.88
CA LEU A 350 15.89 -15.31 18.85
C LEU A 350 15.46 -14.94 20.27
N THR A 351 15.07 -13.69 20.48
CA THR A 351 14.51 -13.24 21.77
C THR A 351 13.00 -13.31 21.71
N ILE A 352 12.38 -13.92 22.72
CA ILE A 352 10.93 -13.94 22.91
C ILE A 352 10.63 -13.27 24.24
N THR A 353 10.02 -12.08 24.20
CA THR A 353 9.79 -11.27 25.40
C THR A 353 8.53 -11.68 26.18
N GLY A 354 7.60 -12.36 25.51
CA GLY A 354 6.37 -12.93 26.08
C GLY A 354 6.32 -14.46 25.94
N ASP A 355 5.19 -14.97 25.46
CA ASP A 355 4.94 -16.41 25.44
C ASP A 355 5.47 -17.10 24.18
N TYR A 356 6.12 -18.25 24.39
CA TYR A 356 6.39 -19.24 23.34
C TYR A 356 5.42 -20.42 23.49
N THR A 357 4.63 -20.68 22.44
CA THR A 357 3.74 -21.85 22.35
C THR A 357 4.18 -22.77 21.22
N GLY A 358 4.85 -23.87 21.57
CA GLY A 358 5.16 -24.96 20.63
C GLY A 358 4.03 -26.00 20.60
N SER A 359 3.38 -26.17 19.46
CA SER A 359 2.26 -27.11 19.25
C SER A 359 2.52 -28.07 18.08
N GLY A 360 3.75 -28.57 17.97
CA GLY A 360 4.16 -29.59 17.00
C GLY A 360 4.98 -29.09 15.80
N GLY A 361 5.46 -27.85 15.84
CA GLY A 361 6.43 -27.35 14.86
C GLY A 361 7.89 -27.63 15.25
N THR A 362 8.82 -27.19 14.40
CA THR A 362 10.26 -27.51 14.50
C THR A 362 11.11 -26.25 14.69
N LEU A 363 12.02 -26.28 15.66
CA LEU A 363 13.10 -25.32 15.80
C LEU A 363 14.42 -25.93 15.30
N LEU A 364 15.15 -25.22 14.44
CA LEU A 364 16.48 -25.64 13.97
C LEU A 364 17.53 -24.71 14.59
N PHE A 365 18.48 -25.32 15.29
CA PHE A 365 19.63 -24.66 15.87
C PHE A 365 20.90 -25.13 15.18
N ASN A 366 21.80 -24.20 14.91
CA ASN A 366 23.18 -24.48 14.57
C ASN A 366 24.01 -24.47 15.85
N THR A 367 24.96 -25.39 15.95
CA THR A 367 25.93 -25.44 17.05
C THR A 367 27.27 -25.96 16.57
N VAL A 368 28.36 -25.45 17.12
CA VAL A 368 29.67 -26.10 17.01
C VAL A 368 29.75 -27.19 18.07
N LEU A 369 30.19 -28.39 17.69
CA LEU A 369 30.54 -29.40 18.68
C LEU A 369 31.86 -29.03 19.35
N GLY A 370 31.83 -28.74 20.65
CA GLY A 370 32.97 -28.28 21.43
C GLY A 370 32.76 -28.43 22.93
N ASP A 371 33.47 -27.61 23.72
CA ASP A 371 33.22 -27.50 25.16
C ASP A 371 31.95 -26.68 25.44
N ASP A 372 31.65 -26.43 26.72
CA ASP A 372 30.46 -25.69 27.16
C ASP A 372 30.43 -24.21 26.69
N THR A 373 31.51 -23.71 26.07
CA THR A 373 31.57 -22.36 25.50
C THR A 373 31.36 -22.34 23.99
N ALA A 374 31.07 -23.50 23.39
CA ALA A 374 30.90 -23.63 21.95
C ALA A 374 29.77 -22.72 21.43
N ALA A 375 30.08 -21.98 20.37
CA ALA A 375 29.15 -21.07 19.75
C ALA A 375 27.95 -21.84 19.19
N SER A 376 26.75 -21.34 19.50
CA SER A 376 25.47 -21.96 19.14
C SER A 376 24.43 -20.86 18.94
N ASP A 377 23.42 -21.17 18.14
CA ASP A 377 22.18 -20.39 18.11
C ASP A 377 21.54 -20.38 19.49
N LYS A 378 20.80 -19.31 19.79
CA LYS A 378 20.18 -19.09 21.09
C LYS A 378 18.72 -18.73 20.96
N LEU A 379 17.93 -19.22 21.91
CA LEU A 379 16.55 -18.86 22.17
C LEU A 379 16.44 -18.44 23.64
#